data_AF-A0A2G6I8G0-F1
#
_entry.id   AF-A0A2G6I8G0-F1
#
_cell.length_a   1.000
_cell.length_b   1.000
_cell.length_c   1.000
_cell.angle_alpha   90.00
_cell.angle_beta   90.00
_cell.angle_gamma   90.00
#
_symmetry.space_group_name_H-M   'P 1'
#
loop_
_entity.id
_entity.type
_entity.pdbx_description
1 polymer ?
#
loop_
_entity_poly.entity_id
_entity_poly.type
_entity_poly.pdbx_seq_one_letter_code
_entity_poly.pdbx_strand_id
1 'polypeptide(L)'
;MSDNSPRLDLPLLQPSQAQKHVTHNEALRILDIFVQLTVEEFDASNPPANPVEGLVYAVGPGGTGDWFGANGRLATWVDGAWQFHTPTAGWIAAHAASSEVRVFTGSVWSAVTGGGAASTQNLAGVGVNTTSDLTNRLNVSAPATLLSHEGAGHQLKVNKASAADTASLLFQSGFSGRAELGLAGDNDFSLKLSADGSAWVDALKLSPGQSVLTTDSMVGSVSATPGAGSAAFETGSNANGRYTRFADGTQICWKNDFTAAGSSGGVWTFPAPFADANAAVTATPLGEFARFISLLHVTATGATLNGYSQPGGTELPDTSLMAIGRWS
;
A
#
# COMPACT_ATOMS: atom_id res chain seq x y z
N MET A 1 28.77 -31.28 56.43
CA MET A 1 28.85 -30.08 55.56
C MET A 1 29.54 -30.53 54.29
N SER A 2 29.01 -30.14 53.12
CA SER A 2 29.64 -30.45 51.84
C SER A 2 31.00 -29.77 51.73
N ASP A 3 31.97 -30.43 51.08
CA ASP A 3 33.29 -29.86 50.79
C ASP A 3 33.27 -28.97 49.54
N ASN A 4 32.18 -28.99 48.77
CA ASN A 4 32.00 -28.23 47.52
C ASN A 4 30.71 -27.39 47.53
N SER A 5 30.67 -26.33 46.72
CA SER A 5 29.47 -25.51 46.48
C SER A 5 28.41 -26.27 45.67
N PRO A 6 27.11 -25.96 45.85
CA PRO A 6 26.03 -26.75 45.28
C PRO A 6 25.80 -26.58 43.77
N ARG A 7 26.20 -25.46 43.14
CA ARG A 7 25.91 -25.20 41.71
C ARG A 7 27.09 -25.47 40.78
N LEU A 8 28.25 -24.91 41.10
CA LEU A 8 29.45 -24.97 40.25
C LEU A 8 30.53 -25.93 40.79
N ASP A 9 30.23 -26.69 41.84
CA ASP A 9 31.13 -27.67 42.46
C ASP A 9 32.48 -27.05 42.89
N LEU A 10 32.45 -25.82 43.40
CA LEU A 10 33.64 -25.08 43.82
C LEU A 10 34.16 -25.62 45.17
N PRO A 11 35.44 -26.00 45.27
CA PRO A 11 36.02 -26.47 46.53
C PRO A 11 35.97 -25.40 47.62
N LEU A 12 35.43 -25.75 48.79
CA LEU A 12 35.38 -24.91 49.97
C LEU A 12 36.64 -25.11 50.84
N LEU A 13 37.07 -24.04 51.51
CA LEU A 13 38.16 -24.13 52.48
C LEU A 13 37.73 -24.97 53.69
N GLN A 14 38.56 -25.95 54.04
CA GLN A 14 38.34 -26.82 55.19
C GLN A 14 38.39 -26.05 56.52
N PRO A 15 37.66 -26.52 57.56
CA PRO A 15 37.70 -25.91 58.90
C PRO A 15 39.11 -25.82 59.51
N SER A 16 39.24 -25.07 60.60
CA SER A 16 40.50 -24.92 61.38
C SER A 16 41.64 -24.14 60.69
N GLN A 17 41.36 -23.43 59.60
CA GLN A 17 42.28 -22.50 58.94
C GLN A 17 42.21 -21.06 59.52
N ALA A 18 42.39 -20.91 60.83
CA ALA A 18 42.31 -19.61 61.53
C ALA A 18 41.02 -18.81 61.21
N GLN A 19 39.87 -19.50 61.13
CA GLN A 19 38.56 -18.94 60.78
C GLN A 19 38.42 -18.28 59.39
N LYS A 20 39.46 -18.29 58.54
CA LYS A 20 39.37 -17.75 57.16
C LYS A 20 38.35 -18.46 56.28
N HIS A 21 38.12 -19.74 56.55
CA HIS A 21 37.11 -20.56 55.88
C HIS A 21 35.71 -19.97 56.01
N VAL A 22 35.40 -19.24 57.09
CA VAL A 22 34.07 -18.65 57.29
C VAL A 22 33.78 -17.60 56.21
N THR A 23 34.57 -16.54 56.16
CA THR A 23 34.33 -15.40 55.25
C THR A 23 34.60 -15.76 53.78
N HIS A 24 35.58 -16.62 53.50
CA HIS A 24 35.90 -17.00 52.13
C HIS A 24 34.87 -17.97 51.53
N ASN A 25 34.43 -18.98 52.30
CA ASN A 25 33.40 -19.89 51.81
C ASN A 25 32.07 -19.17 51.61
N GLU A 26 31.75 -18.18 52.46
CA GLU A 26 30.60 -17.30 52.24
C GLU A 26 30.70 -16.54 50.91
N ALA A 27 31.86 -15.96 50.60
CA ALA A 27 32.08 -15.29 49.31
C ALA A 27 31.98 -16.25 48.11
N LEU A 28 32.53 -17.47 48.22
CA LEU A 28 32.43 -18.48 47.17
C LEU A 28 30.98 -18.94 46.95
N ARG A 29 30.19 -19.09 48.01
CA ARG A 29 28.76 -19.43 47.91
C ARG A 29 27.96 -18.34 47.20
N ILE A 30 28.26 -17.06 47.47
CA ILE A 30 27.65 -15.94 46.75
C ILE A 30 28.02 -15.97 45.26
N LEU A 31 29.28 -16.23 44.93
CA LEU A 31 29.73 -16.33 43.53
C LEU A 31 29.11 -17.54 42.81
N ASP A 32 28.99 -18.68 43.49
CA ASP A 32 28.36 -19.90 42.98
C ASP A 32 26.93 -19.66 42.49
N ILE A 33 26.20 -18.79 43.20
CA ILE A 33 24.83 -18.39 42.87
C ILE A 33 24.80 -17.40 41.69
N PHE A 34 25.64 -16.35 41.73
CA PHE A 34 25.45 -15.18 40.85
C PHE A 34 26.27 -15.16 39.56
N VAL A 35 27.36 -15.93 39.43
CA VAL A 35 28.19 -15.93 38.21
C VAL A 35 27.41 -16.44 36.99
N GLN A 36 26.53 -17.41 37.20
CA GLN A 36 25.58 -17.92 36.21
C GLN A 36 24.19 -17.94 36.83
N LEU A 37 23.68 -16.74 37.12
CA LEU A 37 22.40 -16.57 37.78
C LEU A 37 21.27 -17.16 36.92
N THR A 38 20.74 -18.29 37.37
CA THR A 38 19.54 -18.92 36.82
C THR A 38 18.47 -18.85 37.88
N VAL A 39 17.34 -18.24 37.53
CA VAL A 39 16.18 -18.08 38.40
C VAL A 39 15.11 -19.10 37.98
N GLU A 40 14.66 -19.90 38.93
CA GLU A 40 13.63 -20.92 38.73
C GLU A 40 12.28 -20.31 38.40
N GLU A 41 11.91 -19.24 39.11
CA GLU A 41 10.67 -18.51 38.89
C GLU A 41 10.87 -17.03 39.22
N PHE A 42 10.44 -16.18 38.30
CA PHE A 42 10.37 -14.74 38.51
C PHE A 42 9.03 -14.35 39.12
N ASP A 43 9.05 -13.37 40.02
CA ASP A 43 7.87 -12.82 40.70
C ASP A 43 7.11 -13.85 41.56
N ALA A 44 7.81 -14.85 42.08
CA ALA A 44 7.24 -15.90 42.92
C ALA A 44 6.82 -15.36 44.30
N SER A 45 5.62 -15.74 44.78
CA SER A 45 5.05 -15.24 46.04
C SER A 45 5.14 -16.22 47.21
N ASN A 46 5.41 -17.50 46.94
CA ASN A 46 5.40 -18.57 47.95
C ASN A 46 6.67 -19.42 47.83
N PRO A 47 7.35 -19.73 48.95
CA PRO A 47 8.46 -20.68 48.91
C PRO A 47 7.98 -22.06 48.43
N PRO A 48 8.80 -22.78 47.63
CA PRO A 48 8.49 -24.15 47.23
C PRO A 48 8.36 -25.05 48.47
N ALA A 49 7.40 -25.98 48.44
CA ALA A 49 7.16 -26.90 49.56
C ALA A 49 8.36 -27.81 49.87
N ASN A 50 9.17 -28.11 48.84
CA ASN A 50 10.42 -28.86 48.95
C ASN A 50 11.54 -28.03 48.31
N PRO A 51 12.18 -27.12 49.07
CA PRO A 51 13.26 -26.31 48.54
C PRO A 51 14.47 -27.19 48.23
N VAL A 52 15.09 -26.95 47.07
CA VAL A 52 16.27 -27.69 46.60
C VAL A 52 17.49 -26.78 46.73
N GLU A 53 18.59 -27.35 47.23
CA GLU A 53 19.85 -26.67 47.46
C GLU A 53 20.36 -25.97 46.18
N GLY A 54 20.73 -24.70 46.29
CA GLY A 54 21.30 -23.91 45.20
C GLY A 54 20.29 -23.32 44.21
N LEU A 55 19.00 -23.64 44.30
CA LEU A 55 17.98 -23.00 43.45
C LEU A 55 17.69 -21.57 43.88
N VAL A 56 17.41 -20.71 42.89
CA VAL A 56 17.19 -19.26 43.08
C VAL A 56 15.81 -18.88 42.61
N TYR A 57 15.10 -18.10 43.41
CA TYR A 57 13.78 -17.55 43.08
C TYR A 57 13.83 -16.03 43.19
N ALA A 58 13.19 -15.30 42.26
CA ALA A 58 13.02 -13.86 42.42
C ALA A 58 11.67 -13.60 43.08
N VAL A 59 11.70 -13.13 44.33
CA VAL A 59 10.51 -12.94 45.15
C VAL A 59 9.70 -11.76 44.63
N GLY A 60 8.48 -12.03 44.19
CA GLY A 60 7.54 -11.01 43.72
C GLY A 60 6.94 -10.19 44.87
N PRO A 61 6.05 -9.23 44.56
CA PRO A 61 5.28 -8.52 45.57
C PRO A 61 4.39 -9.46 46.39
N GLY A 62 4.45 -9.37 47.71
CA GLY A 62 3.58 -10.14 48.60
C GLY A 62 4.13 -11.52 48.99
N GLY A 63 5.45 -11.66 49.09
CA GLY A 63 6.09 -12.87 49.61
C GLY A 63 5.44 -13.36 50.91
N THR A 64 5.24 -14.67 51.02
CA THR A 64 4.56 -15.33 52.13
C THR A 64 5.48 -16.34 52.85
N GLY A 65 5.08 -16.80 54.04
CA GLY A 65 5.87 -17.75 54.81
C GLY A 65 7.28 -17.22 55.09
N ASP A 66 8.30 -18.03 54.82
CA ASP A 66 9.71 -17.65 55.00
C ASP A 66 10.15 -16.50 54.09
N TRP A 67 9.39 -16.20 53.03
CA TRP A 67 9.67 -15.09 52.11
C TRP A 67 8.96 -13.79 52.51
N PHE A 68 8.24 -13.77 53.63
CA PHE A 68 7.58 -12.56 54.13
C PHE A 68 8.59 -11.42 54.35
N GLY A 69 8.33 -10.26 53.72
CA GLY A 69 9.22 -9.10 53.78
C GLY A 69 10.42 -9.14 52.84
N ALA A 70 10.59 -10.19 52.04
CA ALA A 70 11.69 -10.34 51.08
C ALA A 70 11.34 -9.89 49.65
N ASN A 71 10.27 -9.10 49.47
CA ASN A 71 9.81 -8.61 48.16
C ASN A 71 10.96 -7.98 47.36
N GLY A 72 11.11 -8.37 46.09
CA GLY A 72 12.12 -7.87 45.17
C GLY A 72 13.54 -8.42 45.40
N ARG A 73 13.73 -9.35 46.35
CA ARG A 73 15.01 -10.02 46.59
C ARG A 73 15.09 -11.35 45.84
N LEU A 74 16.31 -11.81 45.61
CA LEU A 74 16.59 -13.18 45.19
C LEU A 74 16.67 -14.06 46.44
N ALA A 75 15.82 -15.07 46.52
CA ALA A 75 15.80 -16.08 47.57
C ALA A 75 16.53 -17.33 47.10
N THR A 76 17.50 -17.79 47.88
CA THR A 76 18.29 -19.00 47.60
C THR A 76 18.24 -19.95 48.77
N TRP A 77 18.06 -21.24 48.49
CA TRP A 77 18.09 -22.27 49.53
C TRP A 77 19.52 -22.81 49.67
N VAL A 78 20.17 -22.55 50.80
CA VAL A 78 21.55 -22.97 51.06
C VAL A 78 21.71 -23.42 52.50
N ASP A 79 22.41 -24.54 52.72
CA ASP A 79 22.67 -25.16 54.03
C ASP A 79 21.39 -25.35 54.88
N GLY A 80 20.25 -25.61 54.23
CA GLY A 80 18.97 -25.82 54.91
C GLY A 80 18.28 -24.54 55.40
N ALA A 81 18.65 -23.36 54.87
CA ALA A 81 18.00 -22.09 55.17
C ALA A 81 17.85 -21.20 53.94
N TRP A 82 16.87 -20.29 53.97
CA TRP A 82 16.72 -19.24 52.95
C TRP A 82 17.74 -18.12 53.18
N GLN A 83 18.50 -17.81 52.14
CA GLN A 83 19.34 -16.63 52.03
C GLN A 83 18.70 -15.64 51.06
N PHE A 84 18.80 -14.34 51.36
CA PHE A 84 18.16 -13.29 50.57
C PHE A 84 19.18 -12.25 50.12
N HIS A 85 19.20 -11.99 48.81
CA HIS A 85 20.12 -11.06 48.18
C HIS A 85 19.36 -9.98 47.42
N THR A 86 19.80 -8.72 47.56
CA THR A 86 19.17 -7.59 46.87
C THR A 86 19.86 -7.39 45.51
N PRO A 87 19.16 -7.58 44.37
CA PRO A 87 19.77 -7.34 43.06
C PRO A 87 20.06 -5.85 42.86
N THR A 88 21.13 -5.53 42.13
CA THR A 88 21.42 -4.14 41.70
C THR A 88 21.15 -3.98 40.21
N ALA A 89 20.91 -2.73 39.79
CA ALA A 89 20.62 -2.43 38.39
C ALA A 89 21.73 -2.97 37.47
N GLY A 90 21.34 -3.64 36.38
CA GLY A 90 22.25 -4.27 35.42
C GLY A 90 22.54 -5.75 35.66
N TRP A 91 22.07 -6.35 36.76
CA TRP A 91 22.17 -7.79 36.96
C TRP A 91 21.41 -8.54 35.87
N ILE A 92 21.96 -9.67 35.43
CA ILE A 92 21.42 -10.52 34.36
C ILE A 92 21.08 -11.88 34.96
N ALA A 93 19.91 -12.41 34.62
CA ALA A 93 19.47 -13.74 35.04
C ALA A 93 18.76 -14.45 33.89
N ALA A 94 19.01 -15.75 33.73
CA ALA A 94 18.23 -16.61 32.83
C ALA A 94 17.08 -17.27 33.59
N HIS A 95 15.91 -17.38 32.98
CA HIS A 95 14.80 -18.17 33.51
C HIS A 95 15.05 -19.66 33.24
N ALA A 96 15.02 -20.49 34.29
CA ALA A 96 15.35 -21.91 34.19
C ALA A 96 14.48 -22.66 33.17
N ALA A 97 13.17 -22.37 33.13
CA ALA A 97 12.22 -23.08 32.29
C ALA A 97 12.18 -22.60 30.82
N SER A 98 12.40 -21.30 30.57
CA SER A 98 12.23 -20.71 29.22
C SER A 98 13.52 -20.21 28.56
N SER A 99 14.65 -20.22 29.27
CA SER A 99 15.91 -19.60 28.83
C SER A 99 15.79 -18.09 28.54
N GLU A 100 14.71 -17.44 28.98
CA GLU A 100 14.52 -16.00 28.84
C GLU A 100 15.52 -15.26 29.71
N VAL A 101 16.29 -14.34 29.11
CA VAL A 101 17.24 -13.51 29.85
C VAL A 101 16.57 -12.21 30.29
N ARG A 102 16.63 -11.93 31.59
CA ARG A 102 16.13 -10.70 32.20
C ARG A 102 17.27 -9.85 32.75
N VAL A 103 17.15 -8.54 32.62
CA VAL A 103 18.00 -7.55 33.28
C VAL A 103 17.20 -6.88 34.39
N PHE A 104 17.78 -6.79 35.58
CA PHE A 104 17.19 -6.00 36.65
C PHE A 104 17.39 -4.50 36.38
N THR A 105 16.30 -3.74 36.29
CA THR A 105 16.32 -2.31 35.96
C THR A 105 16.69 -1.40 37.14
N GLY A 106 16.83 -1.97 38.33
CA GLY A 106 16.88 -1.23 39.60
C GLY A 106 15.55 -1.26 40.37
N SER A 107 14.46 -1.68 39.71
CA SER A 107 13.15 -1.84 40.35
C SER A 107 12.46 -3.17 40.02
N VAL A 108 12.62 -3.67 38.79
CA VAL A 108 11.98 -4.91 38.31
C VAL A 108 12.92 -5.71 37.42
N TRP A 109 12.70 -7.03 37.35
CA TRP A 109 13.32 -7.88 36.34
C TRP A 109 12.56 -7.70 35.02
N SER A 110 13.16 -7.00 34.08
CA SER A 110 12.59 -6.87 32.74
C SER A 110 13.25 -7.88 31.83
N ALA A 111 12.48 -8.51 30.95
CA ALA A 111 13.03 -9.17 29.77
C ALA A 111 14.04 -8.19 29.11
N VAL A 112 15.25 -8.67 28.81
CA VAL A 112 16.04 -8.01 27.78
C VAL A 112 15.15 -8.15 26.55
N THR A 113 14.57 -7.04 26.09
CA THR A 113 13.50 -7.11 25.09
C THR A 113 13.90 -8.09 24.01
N GLY A 114 13.11 -9.16 23.97
CA GLY A 114 13.40 -10.34 23.22
C GLY A 114 13.78 -11.55 24.05
N GLY A 115 12.94 -12.57 23.99
CA GLY A 115 13.47 -13.94 23.88
C GLY A 115 14.30 -14.14 22.60
N GLY A 116 15.11 -13.16 22.17
CA GLY A 116 15.58 -12.99 20.80
C GLY A 116 14.80 -11.97 19.94
N ALA A 117 13.83 -11.23 20.45
CA ALA A 117 13.16 -10.12 19.74
C ALA A 117 13.04 -8.80 20.54
N ALA A 118 13.94 -7.85 20.28
CA ALA A 118 13.81 -6.46 20.74
C ALA A 118 12.40 -5.92 20.51
N SER A 119 11.91 -5.08 21.42
CA SER A 119 10.65 -4.36 21.23
C SER A 119 10.77 -3.61 19.91
N THR A 120 9.94 -3.98 18.94
CA THR A 120 9.91 -3.32 17.63
C THR A 120 9.09 -2.04 17.66
N GLN A 121 8.59 -1.65 18.84
CA GLN A 121 7.90 -0.38 19.03
C GLN A 121 8.89 0.76 19.22
N ASN A 122 8.60 1.88 18.57
CA ASN A 122 9.40 3.12 18.63
C ASN A 122 10.88 2.93 18.23
N LEU A 123 11.16 2.00 17.30
CA LEU A 123 12.48 1.87 16.71
C LEU A 123 12.90 3.19 16.05
N ALA A 124 14.15 3.61 16.26
CA ALA A 124 14.70 4.78 15.58
C ALA A 124 14.71 4.57 14.04
N GLY A 125 14.95 3.34 13.60
CA GLY A 125 14.82 2.92 12.21
C GLY A 125 15.11 1.42 12.04
N VAL A 126 14.77 0.89 10.87
CA VAL A 126 14.98 -0.50 10.44
C VAL A 126 15.63 -0.49 9.06
N GLY A 127 16.85 -1.02 8.98
CA GLY A 127 17.60 -1.19 7.74
C GLY A 127 17.68 -2.66 7.34
N VAL A 128 17.35 -2.99 6.09
CA VAL A 128 17.53 -4.34 5.52
C VAL A 128 18.56 -4.26 4.40
N ASN A 129 19.76 -4.82 4.64
CA ASN A 129 20.92 -4.74 3.74
C ASN A 129 21.36 -3.29 3.39
N THR A 130 20.97 -2.33 4.23
CA THR A 130 21.32 -0.91 4.18
C THR A 130 21.09 -0.29 5.56
N THR A 131 21.50 0.96 5.77
CA THR A 131 21.25 1.69 7.02
C THR A 131 19.99 2.54 6.90
N SER A 132 19.12 2.52 7.91
CA SER A 132 18.02 3.49 8.02
C SER A 132 18.54 4.86 8.44
N ASP A 133 17.86 5.92 8.04
CA ASP A 133 18.18 7.29 8.45
C ASP A 133 16.93 8.03 8.96
N LEU A 134 17.07 9.33 9.28
CA LEU A 134 15.97 10.13 9.82
C LEU A 134 14.85 10.39 8.79
N THR A 135 15.15 10.27 7.50
CA THR A 135 14.21 10.41 6.37
C THR A 135 13.61 9.05 6.03
N ASN A 136 14.45 8.03 5.81
CA ASN A 136 14.09 6.66 5.46
C ASN A 136 14.20 5.76 6.69
N ARG A 137 13.25 5.90 7.62
CA ARG A 137 13.24 5.10 8.86
C ARG A 137 13.03 3.62 8.60
N LEU A 138 12.39 3.23 7.50
CA LEU A 138 12.48 1.88 6.94
C LEU A 138 13.25 1.99 5.62
N ASN A 139 14.44 1.40 5.55
CA ASN A 139 15.28 1.42 4.35
C ASN A 139 15.63 -0.02 3.93
N VAL A 140 15.39 -0.37 2.68
CA VAL A 140 15.56 -1.73 2.17
C VAL A 140 16.37 -1.69 0.88
N SER A 141 17.52 -2.37 0.87
CA SER A 141 18.36 -2.56 -0.32
C SER A 141 18.33 -4.04 -0.71
N ALA A 142 17.33 -4.43 -1.50
CA ALA A 142 17.12 -5.82 -1.90
C ALA A 142 16.49 -5.90 -3.31
N PRO A 143 16.57 -7.06 -3.99
CA PRO A 143 15.90 -7.25 -5.28
C PRO A 143 14.37 -7.07 -5.24
N ALA A 144 13.74 -7.32 -4.08
CA ALA A 144 12.30 -7.14 -3.89
C ALA A 144 11.93 -6.89 -2.42
N THR A 145 10.77 -6.26 -2.20
CA THR A 145 10.07 -6.20 -0.91
C THR A 145 8.69 -6.84 -1.08
N LEU A 146 8.41 -7.91 -0.35
CA LEU A 146 7.11 -8.58 -0.37
C LEU A 146 6.26 -8.13 0.82
N LEU A 147 5.09 -7.56 0.53
CA LEU A 147 4.05 -7.25 1.52
C LEU A 147 2.84 -8.14 1.24
N SER A 148 2.67 -9.20 2.06
CA SER A 148 1.63 -10.22 1.86
C SER A 148 0.43 -10.01 2.79
N HIS A 149 -0.64 -10.74 2.52
CA HIS A 149 -1.86 -10.77 3.32
C HIS A 149 -1.91 -12.01 4.23
N GLU A 150 -2.76 -11.94 5.26
CA GLU A 150 -3.10 -13.06 6.15
C GLU A 150 -4.53 -13.57 5.87
N GLY A 151 -4.96 -13.54 4.60
CA GLY A 151 -6.26 -14.05 4.15
C GLY A 151 -7.04 -13.03 3.32
N ALA A 152 -7.82 -12.16 3.97
CA ALA A 152 -8.77 -11.29 3.28
C ALA A 152 -8.12 -10.19 2.41
N GLY A 153 -6.97 -9.65 2.82
CA GLY A 153 -6.27 -8.61 2.07
C GLY A 153 -5.12 -7.95 2.82
N HIS A 154 -4.46 -7.02 2.14
CA HIS A 154 -3.38 -6.19 2.66
C HIS A 154 -3.60 -4.73 2.23
N GLN A 155 -3.32 -3.76 3.09
CA GLN A 155 -3.48 -2.33 2.78
C GLN A 155 -2.25 -1.55 3.23
N LEU A 156 -1.74 -0.70 2.34
CA LEU A 156 -0.79 0.35 2.70
C LEU A 156 -1.55 1.66 2.93
N LYS A 157 -1.42 2.22 4.14
CA LYS A 157 -2.03 3.51 4.50
C LYS A 157 -0.92 4.56 4.53
N VAL A 158 -0.93 5.47 3.54
CA VAL A 158 -0.01 6.60 3.46
C VAL A 158 -0.79 7.86 3.81
N ASN A 159 -0.41 8.53 4.90
CA ASN A 159 -1.14 9.67 5.43
C ASN A 159 -0.26 10.93 5.40
N LYS A 160 -0.88 12.07 5.12
CA LYS A 160 -0.25 13.39 5.16
C LYS A 160 -0.94 14.28 6.19
N ALA A 161 -0.22 15.25 6.75
CA ALA A 161 -0.72 16.08 7.86
C ALA A 161 -1.69 17.17 7.38
N SER A 162 -1.46 17.72 6.20
CA SER A 162 -2.24 18.82 5.63
C SER A 162 -2.47 18.66 4.12
N ALA A 163 -3.28 19.55 3.55
CA ALA A 163 -3.57 19.54 2.11
C ALA A 163 -2.32 19.75 1.25
N ALA A 164 -1.40 20.63 1.67
CA ALA A 164 -0.21 20.98 0.88
C ALA A 164 0.94 19.95 0.99
N ASP A 165 0.83 18.98 1.90
CA ASP A 165 1.84 17.94 2.08
C ASP A 165 1.73 16.84 1.02
N THR A 166 2.67 15.88 1.05
CA THR A 166 2.74 14.76 0.11
C THR A 166 2.52 13.42 0.82
N ALA A 167 1.64 12.59 0.25
CA ALA A 167 1.49 11.17 0.55
C ALA A 167 1.49 10.39 -0.77
N SER A 168 2.62 9.76 -1.11
CA SER A 168 2.85 9.22 -2.45
C SER A 168 3.76 8.00 -2.47
N LEU A 169 3.81 7.35 -3.64
CA LEU A 169 4.82 6.39 -4.06
C LEU A 169 5.70 7.07 -5.12
N LEU A 170 6.99 7.24 -4.80
CA LEU A 170 7.98 7.86 -5.69
C LEU A 170 8.83 6.79 -6.38
N PHE A 171 8.83 6.78 -7.71
CA PHE A 171 9.66 5.92 -8.55
C PHE A 171 10.91 6.68 -8.99
N GLN A 172 12.08 6.09 -8.77
CA GLN A 172 13.37 6.76 -8.98
C GLN A 172 14.35 5.91 -9.82
N SER A 173 15.30 6.59 -10.46
CA SER A 173 16.50 5.99 -11.04
C SER A 173 17.73 6.77 -10.58
N GLY A 174 18.71 6.10 -9.97
CA GLY A 174 19.91 6.75 -9.44
C GLY A 174 19.61 7.88 -8.44
N PHE A 175 18.62 7.68 -7.56
CA PHE A 175 18.13 8.68 -6.59
C PHE A 175 17.48 9.93 -7.20
N SER A 176 17.20 9.94 -8.51
CA SER A 176 16.45 11.00 -9.19
C SER A 176 15.01 10.54 -9.45
N GLY A 177 14.03 11.37 -9.05
CA GLY A 177 12.60 11.12 -9.28
C GLY A 177 12.25 11.04 -10.76
N ARG A 178 11.37 10.10 -11.13
CA ARG A 178 10.90 9.92 -12.51
C ARG A 178 9.38 9.86 -12.63
N ALA A 179 8.73 9.24 -11.65
CA ALA A 179 7.27 9.23 -11.56
C ALA A 179 6.84 9.27 -10.09
N GLU A 180 5.72 9.90 -9.79
CA GLU A 180 5.16 9.97 -8.45
C GLU A 180 3.65 9.78 -8.48
N LEU A 181 3.14 8.85 -7.68
CA LEU A 181 1.73 8.48 -7.62
C LEU A 181 1.18 8.75 -6.21
N GLY A 182 0.15 9.59 -6.08
CA GLY A 182 -0.52 9.83 -4.81
C GLY A 182 -1.12 11.22 -4.67
N LEU A 183 -1.23 11.68 -3.42
CA LEU A 183 -1.70 13.02 -3.06
C LEU A 183 -0.47 13.91 -2.87
N ALA A 184 -0.05 14.60 -3.92
CA ALA A 184 1.22 15.31 -3.97
C ALA A 184 1.02 16.82 -4.07
N GLY A 185 1.05 17.52 -2.92
CA GLY A 185 0.90 18.97 -2.85
C GLY A 185 -0.55 19.47 -2.82
N ASP A 186 -1.52 18.56 -2.82
CA ASP A 186 -2.96 18.82 -2.67
C ASP A 186 -3.71 17.54 -2.20
N ASN A 187 -5.04 17.54 -2.27
CA ASN A 187 -5.89 16.39 -1.96
C ASN A 187 -6.39 15.64 -3.21
N ASP A 188 -5.90 15.99 -4.39
CA ASP A 188 -6.27 15.33 -5.63
C ASP A 188 -5.37 14.10 -5.84
N PHE A 189 -5.95 13.05 -6.43
CA PHE A 189 -5.15 11.89 -6.83
C PHE A 189 -4.40 12.24 -8.11
N SER A 190 -3.08 12.09 -8.10
CA SER A 190 -2.23 12.45 -9.23
C SER A 190 -1.20 11.37 -9.56
N LEU A 191 -0.88 11.28 -10.86
CA LEU A 191 0.34 10.68 -11.37
C LEU A 191 1.16 11.77 -12.03
N LYS A 192 2.33 12.07 -11.47
CA LYS A 192 3.27 13.08 -11.98
C LYS A 192 4.47 12.40 -12.61
N LEU A 193 5.00 12.97 -13.69
CA LEU A 193 6.20 12.51 -14.37
C LEU A 193 7.27 13.61 -14.38
N SER A 194 8.54 13.19 -14.31
CA SER A 194 9.70 14.09 -14.34
C SER A 194 10.84 13.49 -15.16
N ALA A 195 11.45 14.30 -16.02
CA ALA A 195 12.62 13.90 -16.80
C ALA A 195 13.94 14.06 -16.03
N ASP A 196 13.99 14.99 -15.08
CA ASP A 196 15.20 15.44 -14.37
C ASP A 196 15.15 15.21 -12.85
N GLY A 197 13.96 14.91 -12.31
CA GLY A 197 13.70 14.73 -10.88
C GLY A 197 13.41 16.02 -10.13
N SER A 198 13.27 17.15 -10.83
CA SER A 198 12.97 18.46 -10.25
C SER A 198 11.76 19.14 -10.90
N ALA A 199 11.62 19.07 -12.22
CA ALA A 199 10.45 19.55 -12.95
C ALA A 199 9.41 18.44 -13.07
N TRP A 200 8.19 18.69 -12.58
CA TRP A 200 7.11 17.72 -12.53
C TRP A 200 5.92 18.17 -13.37
N VAL A 201 5.35 17.24 -14.13
CA VAL A 201 4.15 17.44 -14.95
C VAL A 201 3.10 16.40 -14.57
N ASP A 202 1.86 16.83 -14.38
CA ASP A 202 0.74 15.93 -14.13
C ASP A 202 0.40 15.16 -15.42
N ALA A 203 0.64 13.84 -15.42
CA ALA A 203 0.18 12.94 -16.48
C ALA A 203 -1.28 12.52 -16.26
N LEU A 204 -1.72 12.50 -15.01
CA LEU A 204 -3.11 12.30 -14.59
C LEU A 204 -3.35 13.13 -13.33
N LYS A 205 -4.50 13.79 -13.26
CA LYS A 205 -5.00 14.43 -12.04
C LYS A 205 -6.50 14.27 -11.93
N LEU A 206 -6.95 13.86 -10.76
CA LEU A 206 -8.34 13.57 -10.45
C LEU A 206 -8.70 14.19 -9.11
N SER A 207 -9.55 15.21 -9.16
CA SER A 207 -10.20 15.76 -7.97
C SER A 207 -11.40 14.91 -7.57
N PRO A 208 -11.84 14.96 -6.30
CA PRO A 208 -13.04 14.25 -5.85
C PRO A 208 -14.24 14.49 -6.76
N GLY A 209 -14.89 13.41 -7.21
CA GLY A 209 -16.04 13.47 -8.12
C GLY A 209 -15.70 13.46 -9.61
N GLN A 210 -14.43 13.53 -9.99
CA GLN A 210 -14.01 13.38 -11.38
C GLN A 210 -13.80 11.90 -11.76
N SER A 211 -13.96 11.60 -13.05
CA SER A 211 -13.70 10.29 -13.65
C SER A 211 -13.12 10.51 -15.06
N VAL A 212 -12.01 9.84 -15.40
CA VAL A 212 -11.36 10.00 -16.72
C VAL A 212 -11.88 8.96 -17.73
N LEU A 213 -12.04 7.70 -17.32
CA LEU A 213 -12.47 6.59 -18.19
C LEU A 213 -13.48 5.71 -17.46
N THR A 214 -14.76 6.03 -17.62
CA THR A 214 -15.88 5.11 -17.38
C THR A 214 -16.71 5.02 -18.67
N THR A 215 -17.55 4.00 -18.83
CA THR A 215 -18.51 3.98 -19.96
C THR A 215 -19.35 5.27 -20.01
N ASP A 216 -19.62 5.85 -18.84
CA ASP A 216 -20.38 7.10 -18.66
C ASP A 216 -19.61 8.35 -19.13
N SER A 217 -18.27 8.32 -19.14
CA SER A 217 -17.43 9.42 -19.64
C SER A 217 -16.86 9.17 -21.04
N MET A 218 -16.91 7.93 -21.54
CA MET A 218 -16.45 7.61 -22.89
C MET A 218 -17.52 7.93 -23.94
N VAL A 219 -18.78 7.57 -23.68
CA VAL A 219 -19.90 7.80 -24.62
C VAL A 219 -20.97 8.66 -23.95
N GLY A 220 -21.19 9.85 -24.48
CA GLY A 220 -22.11 10.85 -23.92
C GLY A 220 -22.12 12.13 -24.77
N SER A 221 -22.68 13.22 -24.26
CA SER A 221 -22.64 14.50 -24.98
C SER A 221 -21.21 15.02 -25.11
N VAL A 222 -20.80 15.36 -26.33
CA VAL A 222 -19.48 15.94 -26.60
C VAL A 222 -19.64 17.47 -26.71
N SER A 223 -18.73 18.23 -26.07
CA SER A 223 -18.71 19.70 -26.10
C SER A 223 -17.59 20.26 -26.98
N ALA A 224 -17.89 21.26 -27.81
CA ALA A 224 -16.91 21.90 -28.69
C ALA A 224 -15.87 22.72 -27.90
N THR A 225 -16.20 23.05 -26.64
CA THR A 225 -15.26 23.54 -25.64
C THR A 225 -15.23 22.52 -24.49
N PRO A 226 -14.37 21.49 -24.58
CA PRO A 226 -14.38 20.40 -23.61
C PRO A 226 -14.12 20.91 -22.19
N GLY A 227 -14.99 20.52 -21.27
CA GLY A 227 -14.84 20.75 -19.83
C GLY A 227 -14.81 19.43 -19.06
N ALA A 228 -14.64 19.50 -17.74
CA ALA A 228 -14.76 18.33 -16.88
C ALA A 228 -16.11 17.62 -17.11
N GLY A 229 -16.08 16.35 -17.51
CA GLY A 229 -17.27 15.55 -17.80
C GLY A 229 -17.73 15.54 -19.28
N SER A 230 -17.01 16.18 -20.20
CA SER A 230 -17.27 16.02 -21.64
C SER A 230 -16.90 14.61 -22.12
N ALA A 231 -17.75 13.99 -22.92
CA ALA A 231 -17.47 12.67 -23.46
C ALA A 231 -16.42 12.71 -24.59
N ALA A 232 -15.78 11.57 -24.85
CA ALA A 232 -14.90 11.40 -26.02
C ALA A 232 -15.69 11.17 -27.31
N PHE A 233 -16.81 10.45 -27.21
CA PHE A 233 -17.70 10.12 -28.32
C PHE A 233 -19.16 10.45 -27.98
N GLU A 234 -19.90 10.99 -28.94
CA GLU A 234 -21.36 11.10 -28.89
C GLU A 234 -21.92 10.28 -30.03
N THR A 235 -22.94 9.45 -29.79
CA THR A 235 -23.64 8.75 -30.86
C THR A 235 -25.13 9.01 -30.77
N GLY A 236 -25.78 9.19 -31.92
CA GLY A 236 -27.20 9.45 -31.98
C GLY A 236 -27.83 8.95 -33.27
N SER A 237 -29.16 8.85 -33.26
CA SER A 237 -29.94 8.48 -34.43
C SER A 237 -31.27 9.21 -34.48
N ASN A 238 -31.76 9.46 -35.69
CA ASN A 238 -33.09 9.96 -35.97
C ASN A 238 -33.54 9.45 -37.35
N ALA A 239 -34.69 9.92 -37.84
CA ALA A 239 -35.23 9.49 -39.14
C ALA A 239 -34.26 9.75 -40.32
N ASN A 240 -33.37 10.74 -40.16
CA ASN A 240 -32.42 11.17 -41.19
C ASN A 240 -31.12 10.35 -41.19
N GLY A 241 -30.92 9.43 -40.23
CA GLY A 241 -29.75 8.56 -40.17
C GLY A 241 -29.15 8.48 -38.77
N ARG A 242 -27.85 8.15 -38.73
CA ARG A 242 -27.06 8.05 -37.50
C ARG A 242 -25.87 8.99 -37.58
N TYR A 243 -25.36 9.40 -36.42
CA TYR A 243 -24.13 10.17 -36.34
C TYR A 243 -23.24 9.74 -35.18
N THR A 244 -21.96 10.04 -35.32
CA THR A 244 -20.95 10.01 -34.26
C THR A 244 -20.20 11.33 -34.24
N ARG A 245 -20.11 11.99 -33.09
CA ARG A 245 -19.18 13.11 -32.85
C ARG A 245 -18.00 12.63 -32.02
N PHE A 246 -16.85 13.20 -32.32
CA PHE A 246 -15.60 12.98 -31.64
C PHE A 246 -15.17 14.28 -30.96
N ALA A 247 -14.58 14.18 -29.77
CA ALA A 247 -14.09 15.33 -29.00
C ALA A 247 -13.01 16.15 -29.71
N ASP A 248 -12.35 15.57 -30.71
CA ASP A 248 -11.41 16.29 -31.57
C ASP A 248 -12.11 17.25 -32.56
N GLY A 249 -13.44 17.28 -32.60
CA GLY A 249 -14.26 18.08 -33.50
C GLY A 249 -14.71 17.37 -34.79
N THR A 250 -14.39 16.07 -34.96
CA THR A 250 -14.82 15.28 -36.11
C THR A 250 -16.26 14.82 -35.94
N GLN A 251 -17.06 14.85 -37.02
CA GLN A 251 -18.40 14.29 -37.06
C GLN A 251 -18.52 13.35 -38.27
N ILE A 252 -19.19 12.22 -38.07
CA ILE A 252 -19.53 11.26 -39.11
C ILE A 252 -21.04 11.09 -39.09
N CYS A 253 -21.71 11.34 -40.20
CA CYS A 253 -23.12 11.03 -40.40
C CYS A 253 -23.25 9.90 -41.42
N TRP A 254 -24.22 9.00 -41.26
CA TRP A 254 -24.50 7.97 -42.26
C TRP A 254 -25.96 7.54 -42.27
N LYS A 255 -26.43 7.06 -43.43
CA LYS A 255 -27.76 6.48 -43.65
C LYS A 255 -27.65 5.37 -44.69
N ASN A 256 -28.12 4.17 -44.38
CA ASN A 256 -27.94 2.99 -45.26
C ASN A 256 -29.14 2.75 -46.20
N ASP A 257 -30.25 3.40 -45.92
CA ASP A 257 -31.59 3.19 -46.49
C ASP A 257 -32.13 4.50 -47.09
N PHE A 258 -31.26 5.32 -47.69
CA PHE A 258 -31.73 6.54 -48.33
C PHE A 258 -32.48 6.20 -49.61
N THR A 259 -33.76 6.58 -49.63
CA THR A 259 -34.63 6.55 -50.80
C THR A 259 -35.07 7.99 -51.08
N ALA A 260 -35.08 8.39 -52.35
CA ALA A 260 -35.59 9.72 -52.70
C ALA A 260 -37.01 9.65 -53.25
N ALA A 261 -37.73 10.76 -53.10
CA ALA A 261 -39.06 10.93 -53.66
C ALA A 261 -38.96 11.19 -55.18
N GLY A 262 -39.09 10.14 -55.99
CA GLY A 262 -39.23 10.23 -57.44
C GLY A 262 -37.94 10.11 -58.25
N SER A 263 -38.05 10.39 -59.55
CA SER A 263 -37.12 9.98 -60.60
C SER A 263 -35.94 10.92 -60.88
N SER A 264 -35.69 11.92 -60.02
CA SER A 264 -34.82 13.06 -60.38
C SER A 264 -33.83 13.54 -59.31
N GLY A 265 -33.63 12.81 -58.21
CA GLY A 265 -32.78 13.30 -57.11
C GLY A 265 -33.48 13.37 -55.76
N GLY A 266 -32.71 13.59 -54.70
CA GLY A 266 -33.21 13.71 -53.33
C GLY A 266 -32.29 14.54 -52.46
N VAL A 267 -32.85 15.07 -51.36
CA VAL A 267 -32.09 15.79 -50.35
C VAL A 267 -31.92 14.89 -49.14
N TRP A 268 -30.68 14.52 -48.83
CA TRP A 268 -30.36 13.91 -47.54
C TRP A 268 -30.12 15.03 -46.53
N THR A 269 -31.07 15.20 -45.61
CA THR A 269 -30.83 16.01 -44.41
C THR A 269 -29.91 15.22 -43.49
N PHE A 270 -28.86 15.84 -42.95
CA PHE A 270 -27.97 15.14 -42.02
C PHE A 270 -28.66 14.94 -40.66
N PRO A 271 -28.41 13.80 -39.97
CA PRO A 271 -28.96 13.56 -38.63
C PRO A 271 -28.41 14.53 -37.57
N ALA A 272 -27.25 15.14 -37.81
CA ALA A 272 -26.70 16.26 -37.04
C ALA A 272 -26.02 17.25 -38.00
N PRO A 273 -26.07 18.57 -37.74
CA PRO A 273 -25.44 19.56 -38.60
C PRO A 273 -23.90 19.52 -38.46
N PHE A 274 -23.20 19.77 -39.57
CA PHE A 274 -21.77 20.11 -39.57
C PHE A 274 -21.58 21.61 -39.32
N ALA A 275 -20.36 22.01 -38.97
CA ALA A 275 -19.98 23.40 -38.74
C ALA A 275 -20.08 24.26 -40.00
N ASP A 276 -19.86 23.66 -41.18
CA ASP A 276 -19.86 24.33 -42.46
C ASP A 276 -20.26 23.37 -43.61
N ALA A 277 -20.19 23.85 -44.85
CA ALA A 277 -20.52 23.10 -46.05
C ALA A 277 -19.37 22.20 -46.59
N ASN A 278 -18.26 22.06 -45.86
CA ASN A 278 -17.07 21.33 -46.32
C ASN A 278 -17.09 19.84 -45.97
N ALA A 279 -18.24 19.28 -45.56
CA ALA A 279 -18.37 17.86 -45.29
C ALA A 279 -18.10 17.04 -46.56
N ALA A 280 -17.21 16.06 -46.48
CA ALA A 280 -16.95 15.10 -47.55
C ALA A 280 -18.08 14.08 -47.56
N VAL A 281 -18.88 14.07 -48.64
CA VAL A 281 -20.03 13.17 -48.79
C VAL A 281 -19.70 12.08 -49.80
N THR A 282 -20.03 10.84 -49.46
CA THR A 282 -19.93 9.69 -50.35
C THR A 282 -21.30 9.02 -50.46
N ALA A 283 -21.68 8.64 -51.67
CA ALA A 283 -22.92 7.94 -51.96
C ALA A 283 -22.61 6.64 -52.70
N THR A 284 -23.10 5.53 -52.15
CA THR A 284 -22.91 4.19 -52.71
C THR A 284 -24.28 3.62 -53.09
N PRO A 285 -24.65 3.61 -54.38
CA PRO A 285 -25.91 3.02 -54.82
C PRO A 285 -25.89 1.50 -54.61
N LEU A 286 -27.01 0.92 -54.17
CA LEU A 286 -27.18 -0.53 -54.01
C LEU A 286 -28.22 -1.05 -55.00
N GLY A 287 -27.93 -2.12 -55.74
CA GLY A 287 -28.90 -2.89 -56.55
C GLY A 287 -28.31 -3.52 -57.80
N GLU A 288 -29.17 -4.12 -58.64
CA GLU A 288 -28.76 -5.07 -59.70
C GLU A 288 -28.30 -4.43 -61.02
N PHE A 289 -28.62 -3.15 -61.27
CA PHE A 289 -28.30 -2.47 -62.54
C PHE A 289 -27.22 -1.41 -62.38
N ALA A 290 -26.52 -1.09 -63.47
CA ALA A 290 -25.56 0.02 -63.51
C ALA A 290 -26.24 1.35 -63.18
N ARG A 291 -25.65 2.07 -62.22
CA ARG A 291 -26.21 3.29 -61.62
C ARG A 291 -25.11 4.31 -61.38
N PHE A 292 -25.45 5.58 -61.52
CA PHE A 292 -24.57 6.70 -61.22
C PHE A 292 -25.31 7.69 -60.31
N ILE A 293 -24.65 8.11 -59.23
CA ILE A 293 -25.13 9.16 -58.34
C ILE A 293 -24.14 10.31 -58.39
N SER A 294 -24.63 11.53 -58.56
CA SER A 294 -23.83 12.75 -58.38
C SER A 294 -24.28 13.53 -57.16
N LEU A 295 -23.31 14.14 -56.49
CA LEU A 295 -23.54 15.15 -55.46
C LEU A 295 -23.62 16.51 -56.16
N LEU A 296 -24.75 17.20 -55.98
CA LEU A 296 -24.99 18.52 -56.57
C LEU A 296 -24.50 19.64 -55.66
N HIS A 297 -24.87 19.59 -54.38
CA HIS A 297 -24.53 20.61 -53.40
C HIS A 297 -24.49 20.01 -52.00
N VAL A 298 -23.53 20.44 -51.19
CA VAL A 298 -23.42 20.13 -49.76
C VAL A 298 -23.61 21.42 -48.97
N THR A 299 -24.39 21.34 -47.90
CA THR A 299 -24.61 22.41 -46.93
C THR A 299 -24.26 21.87 -45.54
N ALA A 300 -24.20 22.75 -44.53
CA ALA A 300 -24.00 22.33 -43.14
C ALA A 300 -25.05 21.32 -42.65
N THR A 301 -26.26 21.32 -43.21
CA THR A 301 -27.40 20.53 -42.73
C THR A 301 -27.81 19.39 -43.66
N GLY A 302 -27.19 19.24 -44.82
CA GLY A 302 -27.56 18.17 -45.75
C GLY A 302 -26.84 18.22 -47.09
N ALA A 303 -27.09 17.21 -47.92
CA ALA A 303 -26.55 17.10 -49.27
C ALA A 303 -27.65 16.79 -50.29
N THR A 304 -27.58 17.43 -51.45
CA THR A 304 -28.48 17.18 -52.58
C THR A 304 -27.82 16.21 -53.54
N LEU A 305 -28.52 15.13 -53.85
CA LEU A 305 -28.06 14.07 -54.74
C LEU A 305 -28.92 14.01 -55.98
N ASN A 306 -28.32 13.62 -57.11
CA ASN A 306 -29.02 13.27 -58.32
C ASN A 306 -28.63 11.85 -58.73
N GLY A 307 -29.58 11.09 -59.28
CA GLY A 307 -29.39 9.69 -59.63
C GLY A 307 -29.78 9.42 -61.08
N TYR A 308 -28.99 8.58 -61.74
CA TYR A 308 -29.25 8.08 -63.08
C TYR A 308 -29.12 6.55 -63.09
N SER A 309 -30.12 5.89 -63.67
CA SER A 309 -30.20 4.44 -63.88
C SER A 309 -30.35 4.13 -65.37
N GLN A 310 -29.91 2.93 -65.78
CA GLN A 310 -30.14 2.40 -67.13
C GLN A 310 -31.66 2.32 -67.45
N PRO A 311 -32.09 2.41 -68.74
CA PRO A 311 -33.50 2.60 -69.08
C PRO A 311 -34.39 1.47 -68.55
N GLY A 312 -35.37 1.84 -67.72
CA GLY A 312 -36.39 0.91 -67.20
C GLY A 312 -36.75 1.09 -65.72
N GLY A 313 -35.92 1.76 -64.91
CA GLY A 313 -36.22 2.02 -63.49
C GLY A 313 -36.15 3.51 -63.15
N THR A 314 -37.27 4.10 -62.72
CA THR A 314 -37.43 5.55 -62.47
C THR A 314 -37.26 5.95 -61.01
N GLU A 315 -36.46 5.23 -60.23
CA GLU A 315 -36.34 5.48 -58.79
C GLU A 315 -34.88 5.63 -58.38
N LEU A 316 -34.59 6.63 -57.55
CA LEU A 316 -33.31 6.71 -56.86
C LEU A 316 -33.20 5.46 -55.96
N PRO A 317 -32.15 4.65 -56.14
CA PRO A 317 -32.05 3.36 -55.48
C PRO A 317 -31.78 3.52 -53.99
N ASP A 318 -32.00 2.45 -53.22
CA ASP A 318 -31.45 2.33 -51.87
C ASP A 318 -29.97 2.71 -51.90
N THR A 319 -29.65 3.82 -51.26
CA THR A 319 -28.30 4.39 -51.30
C THR A 319 -27.74 4.44 -49.89
N SER A 320 -26.55 3.87 -49.73
CA SER A 320 -25.75 4.10 -48.53
C SER A 320 -25.02 5.42 -48.65
N LEU A 321 -25.32 6.33 -47.74
CA LEU A 321 -24.73 7.67 -47.65
C LEU A 321 -23.85 7.76 -46.41
N MET A 322 -22.71 8.42 -46.57
CA MET A 322 -21.84 8.80 -45.47
C MET A 322 -21.33 10.21 -45.70
N ALA A 323 -21.29 11.02 -44.65
CA ALA A 323 -20.71 12.35 -44.64
C ALA A 323 -19.72 12.46 -43.48
N ILE A 324 -18.53 12.99 -43.75
CA ILE A 324 -17.49 13.22 -42.74
C ILE A 324 -17.10 14.69 -42.78
N GLY A 325 -17.07 15.35 -41.62
CA GLY A 325 -16.78 16.78 -41.53
C GLY A 325 -16.48 17.20 -40.10
N ARG A 326 -16.51 18.52 -39.86
CA ARG A 326 -16.30 19.12 -38.54
C ARG A 326 -17.63 19.51 -37.92
N TRP A 327 -17.73 19.45 -36.60
CA TRP A 327 -18.86 20.02 -35.84
C TRP A 327 -18.36 21.17 -34.95
N SER A 328 -19.28 22.06 -34.60
CA SER A 328 -19.06 23.24 -33.76
C SER A 328 -20.20 23.41 -32.77
#